data_AF-A0A949WPA2-F1
#
_entry.id   AF-A0A949WPA2-F1
#
_cell.length_a   1.000
_cell.length_b   1.000
_cell.length_c   1.000
_cell.angle_alpha   90.00
_cell.angle_beta   90.00
_cell.angle_gamma   90.00
#
_symmetry.space_group_name_H-M   'P 1'
#
loop_
_entity.id
_entity.type
_entity.pdbx_description
1 polymer ?
#
loop_
_entity_poly.entity_id
_entity_poly.type
_entity_poly.pdbx_seq_one_letter_code
_entity_poly.pdbx_strand_id
1 'polypeptide(L)'
;MSEGVIKANTLREAWEQGLQQGLIQVAVNMLEEGIDLNLVAKLTGLSVEKINSLQANDTDDTQTIIEDFLELSESSLNEVWLIPEEDEAWKEL
;
A
#
# COMPACT_ATOMS: atom_id res chain seq x y z
N MET A 1 -45.46 -1.52 16.82
CA MET A 1 -44.90 -2.61 15.98
C MET A 1 -43.69 -2.17 15.15
N SER A 2 -43.02 -1.05 15.47
CA SER A 2 -41.94 -0.45 14.66
C SER A 2 -40.52 -0.76 15.15
N GLU A 3 -40.30 -0.98 16.45
CA GLU A 3 -38.93 -1.19 16.99
C GLU A 3 -38.27 -2.52 16.59
N GLY A 4 -39.05 -3.59 16.41
CA GLY A 4 -38.50 -4.91 16.04
C GLY A 4 -37.98 -4.97 14.60
N VAL A 5 -38.59 -4.21 13.68
CA VAL A 5 -38.22 -4.20 12.26
C VAL A 5 -36.91 -3.43 12.04
N ILE A 6 -36.70 -2.33 12.78
CA ILE A 6 -35.48 -1.51 12.70
C ILE A 6 -34.25 -2.33 13.13
N LYS A 7 -34.36 -3.10 14.23
CA LYS A 7 -33.25 -3.93 14.74
C LYS A 7 -32.87 -5.08 13.80
N ALA A 8 -33.85 -5.67 13.11
CA ALA A 8 -33.58 -6.74 12.14
C ALA A 8 -32.83 -6.22 10.91
N ASN A 9 -33.19 -5.03 10.42
CA ASN A 9 -32.51 -4.41 9.28
C ASN A 9 -31.04 -4.08 9.61
N THR A 10 -30.77 -3.52 10.79
CA THR A 10 -29.39 -3.19 11.20
C THR A 10 -28.49 -4.41 11.36
N LEU A 11 -29.04 -5.54 11.83
CA LEU A 11 -28.26 -6.77 11.97
C LEU A 11 -27.90 -7.37 10.61
N ARG A 12 -28.86 -7.32 9.67
CA ARG A 12 -28.63 -7.81 8.29
C ARG A 12 -27.56 -6.98 7.58
N GLU A 13 -27.62 -5.66 7.71
CA GLU A 13 -26.64 -4.75 7.14
C GLU A 13 -25.24 -5.01 7.71
N ALA A 14 -25.11 -5.17 9.03
CA ALA A 14 -23.83 -5.48 9.66
C ALA A 14 -23.25 -6.83 9.20
N TRP A 15 -24.11 -7.85 9.04
CA TRP A 15 -23.70 -9.14 8.50
C TRP A 15 -23.23 -9.04 7.05
N GLU A 16 -23.99 -8.34 6.20
CA GLU A 16 -23.62 -8.12 4.79
C GLU A 16 -22.29 -7.37 4.68
N GLN A 17 -22.07 -6.34 5.50
CA GLN A 17 -20.79 -5.62 5.57
C GLN A 17 -19.64 -6.51 6.01
N GLY A 18 -19.83 -7.31 7.08
CA GLY A 18 -18.80 -8.22 7.57
C GLY A 18 -18.42 -9.29 6.55
N LEU A 19 -19.42 -9.83 5.83
CA LEU A 19 -19.18 -10.78 4.74
C LEU A 19 -18.38 -10.12 3.60
N GLN A 20 -18.75 -8.91 3.18
CA GLN A 20 -18.04 -8.18 2.13
C GLN A 20 -16.59 -7.89 2.52
N GLN A 21 -16.34 -7.43 3.75
CA GLN A 21 -15.00 -7.18 4.26
C GLN A 21 -14.16 -8.48 4.32
N GLY A 22 -14.75 -9.58 4.77
CA GLY A 22 -14.08 -10.88 4.79
C GLY A 22 -13.69 -11.36 3.39
N LEU A 23 -14.56 -11.21 2.40
CA LEU A 23 -14.27 -11.57 1.00
C LEU A 23 -13.14 -10.72 0.43
N ILE A 24 -13.12 -9.42 0.74
CA ILE A 24 -12.03 -8.51 0.33
C ILE A 24 -10.70 -8.94 0.96
N GLN A 25 -10.67 -9.22 2.27
CA GLN A 25 -9.43 -9.63 2.94
C GLN A 25 -8.89 -10.95 2.37
N VAL A 26 -9.78 -11.92 2.13
CA VAL A 26 -9.39 -13.18 1.49
C VAL A 26 -8.83 -12.93 0.10
N ALA A 27 -9.44 -12.05 -0.69
CA ALA A 27 -8.94 -11.68 -2.01
C ALA A 27 -7.53 -11.08 -1.94
N VAL A 28 -7.29 -10.14 -1.02
CA VAL A 28 -5.96 -9.53 -0.80
C VAL A 28 -4.93 -10.60 -0.49
N ASN A 29 -5.17 -11.44 0.52
CA ASN A 29 -4.24 -12.51 0.91
C ASN A 29 -3.95 -13.47 -0.26
N MET A 30 -4.96 -13.79 -1.07
CA MET A 30 -4.76 -14.66 -2.25
C MET A 30 -3.87 -14.01 -3.30
N LEU A 31 -4.02 -12.70 -3.54
CA LEU A 31 -3.19 -11.95 -4.49
C LEU A 31 -1.74 -11.85 -3.99
N GLU A 32 -1.53 -11.61 -2.70
CA GLU A 32 -0.20 -11.60 -2.07
C GLU A 32 0.51 -12.96 -2.21
N GLU A 33 -0.24 -14.06 -2.11
CA GLU A 33 0.25 -15.43 -2.35
C GLU A 33 0.45 -15.77 -3.84
N GLY A 34 0.24 -14.80 -4.75
CA GLY A 34 0.47 -14.95 -6.19
C GLY A 34 -0.59 -15.79 -6.90
N ILE A 35 -1.79 -15.92 -6.33
CA ILE A 35 -2.90 -16.66 -6.96
C ILE A 35 -3.43 -15.89 -8.18
N ASP A 36 -3.73 -16.61 -9.25
CA ASP A 36 -4.26 -16.05 -10.50
C ASP A 36 -5.54 -15.22 -10.27
N LEU A 37 -5.58 -14.04 -10.89
CA LEU A 37 -6.67 -13.07 -10.73
C LEU A 37 -8.04 -13.64 -11.07
N ASN A 38 -8.16 -14.45 -12.13
CA ASN A 38 -9.44 -15.03 -12.53
C ASN A 38 -9.91 -16.08 -11.51
N LEU A 39 -8.96 -16.81 -10.92
CA LEU A 39 -9.26 -17.75 -9.85
C LEU A 39 -9.73 -17.01 -8.58
N VAL A 40 -9.07 -15.90 -8.21
CA VAL A 40 -9.50 -15.04 -7.10
C VAL A 40 -10.93 -14.50 -7.34
N ALA A 41 -11.22 -13.99 -8.54
CA ALA A 41 -12.55 -13.51 -8.91
C ALA A 41 -13.62 -14.60 -8.79
N LYS A 42 -13.30 -15.80 -9.27
CA LYS A 42 -14.21 -16.95 -9.22
C LYS A 42 -14.50 -17.40 -7.78
N LEU A 43 -13.51 -17.41 -6.90
CA LEU A 43 -13.65 -17.92 -5.53
C LEU A 43 -14.27 -16.90 -4.57
N THR A 44 -13.98 -15.62 -4.75
CA THR A 44 -14.47 -14.53 -3.88
C THR A 44 -15.78 -13.93 -4.38
N GLY A 45 -16.12 -14.13 -5.65
CA GLY A 45 -17.27 -13.51 -6.30
C GLY A 45 -17.11 -12.00 -6.54
N LEU A 46 -15.93 -11.44 -6.28
CA LEU A 46 -15.62 -10.04 -6.57
C LEU A 46 -15.42 -9.84 -8.06
N SER A 47 -15.75 -8.64 -8.56
CA SER A 47 -15.48 -8.27 -9.94
C SER A 47 -13.98 -8.13 -10.18
N VAL A 48 -13.55 -8.39 -11.41
CA VAL A 48 -12.16 -8.17 -11.84
C VAL A 48 -11.72 -6.72 -11.60
N GLU A 49 -12.60 -5.75 -11.86
CA GLU A 49 -12.35 -4.33 -11.56
C GLU A 49 -12.06 -4.09 -10.08
N LYS A 50 -12.85 -4.69 -9.18
CA LYS A 50 -12.64 -4.57 -7.74
C LYS A 50 -11.32 -5.19 -7.32
N ILE A 51 -10.98 -6.37 -7.84
CA ILE A 51 -9.72 -7.07 -7.53
C ILE A 51 -8.51 -6.27 -8.02
N ASN A 52 -8.56 -5.70 -9.22
CA ASN A 52 -7.52 -4.80 -9.72
C ASN A 52 -7.31 -3.58 -8.82
N SER A 53 -8.40 -3.01 -8.28
CA SER A 53 -8.28 -1.88 -7.33
C SER A 53 -7.63 -2.26 -5.99
N LEU A 54 -7.65 -3.55 -5.62
CA LEU A 54 -6.98 -4.03 -4.40
C LEU A 54 -5.47 -4.08 -4.60
N GLN A 55 -4.99 -4.50 -5.78
CA GLN A 55 -3.55 -4.53 -6.10
C GLN A 55 -2.89 -3.15 -6.14
N ALA A 56 -3.65 -2.10 -6.50
CA ALA A 56 -3.09 -0.76 -6.67
C ALA A 56 -2.64 -0.10 -5.36
N ASN A 57 -3.14 -0.55 -4.19
CA ASN A 57 -2.80 0.06 -2.90
C ASN A 57 -1.39 -0.31 -2.42
N ASP A 58 -0.85 -1.49 -2.78
CA ASP A 58 0.52 -1.87 -2.36
C ASP A 58 1.62 -1.05 -3.06
N THR A 59 1.34 -0.55 -4.26
CA THR A 59 2.28 0.26 -5.03
C THR A 59 2.39 1.71 -4.56
N ASP A 60 1.39 2.22 -3.82
CA ASP A 60 1.39 3.61 -3.31
C ASP A 60 2.35 3.73 -2.13
N ASP A 61 2.26 2.82 -1.17
CA ASP A 61 3.13 2.78 0.02
C ASP A 61 4.62 2.62 -0.34
N THR A 62 4.93 1.86 -1.39
CA THR A 62 6.31 1.66 -1.86
C THR A 62 6.90 2.91 -2.49
N GLN A 63 6.08 3.70 -3.20
CA GLN A 63 6.54 4.95 -3.83
C GLN A 63 6.83 6.03 -2.78
N THR A 64 5.99 6.16 -1.75
CA THR A 64 6.21 7.07 -0.62
C THR A 64 7.51 6.75 0.13
N ILE A 65 7.80 5.48 0.39
CA ILE A 65 9.04 5.07 1.09
C ILE A 65 10.30 5.42 0.27
N ILE A 66 10.23 5.30 -1.06
CA ILE A 66 11.38 5.61 -1.94
C ILE A 66 11.62 7.12 -1.99
N GLU A 67 10.56 7.94 -2.10
CA GLU A 67 10.66 9.39 -2.09
C GLU A 67 11.26 9.90 -0.77
N ASP A 68 10.74 9.44 0.37
CA ASP A 68 11.25 9.79 1.70
C ASP A 68 12.74 9.42 1.86
N PHE A 69 13.16 8.26 1.35
CA PHE A 69 14.56 7.83 1.40
C PHE A 69 15.48 8.73 0.54
N LEU A 70 15.04 9.11 -0.66
CA LEU A 70 15.80 9.97 -1.56
C LEU A 70 15.98 11.37 -0.96
N GLU A 71 14.91 11.97 -0.42
CA GLU A 71 14.98 13.28 0.24
C GLU A 71 15.93 13.27 1.44
N LEU A 72 15.89 12.22 2.26
CA LEU A 72 16.84 12.06 3.38
C LEU A 72 18.28 11.92 2.90
N SER A 73 18.53 11.21 1.80
CA SER A 73 19.87 11.04 1.23
C SER A 73 20.46 12.34 0.68
N GLU A 74 19.65 13.14 0.00
CA GLU A 74 20.08 14.43 -0.57
C GLU A 74 20.38 15.44 0.55
N SER A 75 19.57 15.44 1.62
CA SER A 75 19.82 16.29 2.79
C SER A 75 21.13 15.92 3.51
N SER A 76 21.50 14.63 3.55
CA SER A 76 22.73 14.14 4.18
C SER A 76 23.99 14.35 3.35
N LEU A 77 23.89 14.46 2.02
CA LEU A 77 25.05 14.66 1.13
C LEU A 77 25.45 16.13 0.93
N ASN A 78 24.60 17.07 1.35
CA ASN A 78 24.92 18.51 1.36
C ASN A 78 25.85 18.94 2.52
N GLU A 79 26.19 18.03 3.44
CA GLU A 79 27.20 18.26 4.49
C GLU A 79 28.54 17.56 4.20
N VAL A 80 28.85 17.24 2.94
CA VAL A 80 30.24 16.94 2.58
C VAL A 80 31.02 18.24 2.61
N TRP A 81 31.67 18.47 3.74
CA TRP A 81 32.65 19.52 4.00
C TRP A 81 33.50 19.79 2.75
N LEU A 82 33.23 20.92 2.07
CA LEU A 82 34.25 21.60 1.29
C LEU A 82 35.28 22.07 2.32
N ILE A 83 36.19 21.19 2.73
CA ILE A 83 37.44 21.60 3.36
C ILE A 83 38.22 22.21 2.21
N PRO A 84 38.48 23.52 2.18
CA PRO A 84 39.49 24.05 1.28
C PRO A 84 40.83 23.61 1.86
N GLU A 85 41.22 22.35 1.62
CA GLU A 85 42.61 21.98 1.78
C GLU A 85 43.40 22.76 0.74
N GLU A 86 44.25 23.64 1.24
CA GLU A 86 45.22 24.41 0.48
C GLU A 86 46.09 23.45 -0.35
N ASP A 87 45.70 23.29 -1.61
CA ASP A 87 46.38 22.43 -2.58
C ASP A 87 47.67 23.11 -3.12
N GLU A 88 48.57 23.50 -2.21
CA GLU A 88 49.91 24.01 -2.54
C GLU A 88 50.99 22.93 -2.47
N ALA A 89 50.65 21.68 -2.17
CA ALA A 89 51.62 20.58 -2.06
C ALA A 89 52.22 20.11 -3.40
N TRP A 90 51.70 20.56 -4.54
CA TRP A 90 52.19 20.19 -5.87
C TRP A 90 53.15 21.21 -6.51
N LYS A 91 53.58 22.26 -5.80
CA LYS A 91 54.50 23.28 -6.35
C LYS A 91 56.00 22.98 -6.22
N GLU A 92 56.41 21.87 -5.60
CA GLU A 92 57.84 21.55 -5.36
C GLU A 92 58.35 20.23 -5.97
N LEU A 93 57.85 19.83 -7.16
CA LEU A 93 58.48 18.78 -7.97
C LEU A 93 58.90 19.27 -9.35
#